data_AF-A0A949SNJ0-F1
#
_entry.id   AF-A0A949SNJ0-F1
#
_cell.length_a   1.000
_cell.length_b   1.000
_cell.length_c   1.000
_cell.angle_alpha   90.00
_cell.angle_beta   90.00
_cell.angle_gamma   90.00
#
_symmetry.space_group_name_H-M   'P 1'
#
loop_
_entity.id
_entity.type
_entity.pdbx_description
1 polymer ?
#
loop_
_entity_poly.entity_id
_entity_poly.type
_entity_poly.pdbx_seq_one_letter_code
_entity_poly.pdbx_strand_id
1 'polypeptide(L)'
;MKRLTLVLLTVAFFAAIVTGQRPRSTEFRNYPAAVEKTTAKSIDFKRSPGASTYRTRLRNALKEGVNFAGRYILTGWGCGTGCSHSAVIDARTGRVYFPDELMGVSVWFGESDYDNETYKFRKNSRLLIIHGTPGPDIENAPQRKQGTYYYEWRANRLRLIKFVPDKSTPNV
;
A
#
# COMPACT_ATOMS: atom_id res chain seq x y z
N MET A 1 67.06 -32.71 -7.47
CA MET A 1 66.60 -31.30 -7.47
C MET A 1 65.22 -31.23 -8.11
N LYS A 2 64.22 -30.76 -7.35
CA LYS A 2 62.94 -30.09 -7.71
C LYS A 2 62.12 -30.67 -8.88
N ARG A 3 61.06 -31.46 -8.59
CA ARG A 3 59.64 -31.06 -8.36
C ARG A 3 58.96 -30.45 -9.59
N LEU A 4 57.90 -31.08 -10.07
CA LEU A 4 56.71 -30.37 -10.56
C LEU A 4 55.47 -31.29 -10.51
N THR A 5 54.75 -31.23 -9.40
CA THR A 5 53.42 -31.83 -9.25
C THR A 5 52.42 -30.89 -9.91
N LEU A 6 51.79 -31.31 -11.01
CA LEU A 6 50.74 -30.56 -11.68
C LEU A 6 49.42 -30.76 -10.91
N VAL A 7 49.09 -29.83 -10.02
CA VAL A 7 47.78 -29.79 -9.35
C VAL A 7 46.78 -29.16 -10.33
N LEU A 8 45.88 -29.97 -10.90
CA LEU A 8 44.73 -29.47 -11.64
C LEU A 8 43.79 -28.73 -10.68
N LEU A 9 43.80 -27.40 -10.72
CA LEU A 9 42.79 -26.55 -10.13
C LEU A 9 41.51 -26.64 -10.96
N THR A 10 40.57 -27.50 -10.56
CA THR A 10 39.19 -27.48 -11.08
C THR A 10 38.48 -26.25 -10.53
N VAL A 11 38.42 -25.18 -11.32
CA VAL A 11 37.60 -24.00 -11.03
C VAL A 11 36.13 -24.38 -11.22
N ALA A 12 35.44 -24.67 -10.11
CA ALA A 12 33.99 -24.84 -10.10
C ALA A 12 33.32 -23.48 -10.33
N PHE A 13 32.96 -23.20 -11.58
CA PHE A 13 32.16 -22.03 -11.96
C PHE A 13 30.71 -22.28 -11.49
N PHE A 14 30.42 -21.98 -10.22
CA PHE A 14 29.03 -21.83 -9.77
C PHE A 14 28.46 -20.61 -10.48
N ALA A 15 27.84 -20.82 -11.64
CA ALA A 15 26.96 -19.83 -12.25
C ALA A 15 25.77 -19.66 -11.30
N ALA A 16 25.88 -18.70 -10.38
CA ALA A 16 24.72 -18.19 -9.67
C ALA A 16 23.78 -17.65 -10.73
N ILE A 17 22.71 -18.40 -11.02
CA ILE A 17 21.58 -17.87 -11.79
C ILE A 17 20.99 -16.79 -10.90
N VAL A 18 21.47 -15.57 -11.05
CA VAL A 18 20.82 -14.38 -10.55
C VAL A 18 19.52 -14.29 -11.33
N THR A 19 18.46 -14.91 -10.80
CA THR A 19 17.11 -14.64 -11.27
C THR A 19 16.85 -13.18 -10.96
N GLY A 20 17.17 -12.30 -11.91
CA GLY A 20 16.79 -10.90 -11.85
C GLY A 20 15.27 -10.86 -11.66
N GLN A 21 14.83 -10.43 -10.48
CA GLN A 21 13.41 -10.18 -10.25
C GLN A 21 13.02 -9.08 -11.24
N ARG A 22 12.33 -9.46 -12.33
CA ARG A 22 11.71 -8.48 -13.23
C ARG A 22 10.92 -7.51 -12.35
N PRO A 23 11.06 -6.17 -12.53
CA PRO A 23 10.30 -5.23 -11.74
C PRO A 23 8.82 -5.61 -11.88
N ARG A 24 8.18 -5.95 -10.75
CA ARG A 24 6.78 -6.39 -10.78
C ARG A 24 5.97 -5.28 -11.42
N SER A 25 5.36 -5.56 -12.56
CA SER A 25 4.51 -4.59 -13.24
C SER A 25 3.40 -4.14 -12.28
N THR A 26 3.13 -2.84 -12.27
CA THR A 26 2.24 -2.16 -11.32
C THR A 26 0.76 -2.28 -11.69
N GLU A 27 0.37 -3.44 -12.21
CA GLU A 27 -0.99 -3.75 -12.63
C GLU A 27 -1.68 -4.63 -11.60
N PHE A 28 -2.99 -4.43 -11.38
CA PHE A 28 -3.77 -5.19 -10.40
C PHE A 28 -3.66 -6.71 -10.56
N ARG A 29 -3.58 -7.24 -11.79
CA ARG A 29 -3.50 -8.68 -12.07
C ARG A 29 -2.26 -9.36 -11.48
N ASN A 30 -1.20 -8.62 -11.20
CA ASN A 30 0.03 -9.17 -10.63
C ASN A 30 -0.01 -9.27 -9.09
N TYR A 31 -1.09 -8.79 -8.47
CA TYR A 31 -1.29 -8.83 -7.03
C TYR A 31 -2.63 -9.49 -6.67
N PRO A 32 -2.94 -10.70 -7.15
CA PRO A 32 -4.26 -11.27 -7.01
C PRO A 32 -4.65 -11.55 -5.55
N ALA A 33 -5.93 -11.41 -5.26
CA ALA A 33 -6.54 -11.80 -4.00
C ALA A 33 -7.87 -12.54 -4.27
N ALA A 34 -8.08 -13.67 -3.60
CA ALA A 34 -9.36 -14.38 -3.66
C ALA A 34 -10.42 -13.57 -2.89
N VAL A 35 -11.54 -13.27 -3.55
CA VAL A 35 -12.60 -12.44 -2.98
C VAL A 35 -13.50 -13.28 -2.09
N GLU A 36 -13.56 -12.90 -0.82
CA GLU A 36 -14.47 -13.44 0.16
C GLU A 36 -15.79 -12.67 0.14
N LYS A 37 -16.88 -13.34 0.52
CA LYS A 37 -18.21 -12.73 0.67
C LYS A 37 -18.54 -12.37 2.12
N THR A 38 -17.64 -12.71 3.05
CA THR A 38 -17.85 -12.51 4.48
C THR A 38 -17.66 -11.05 4.86
N THR A 39 -18.56 -10.53 5.69
CA THR A 39 -18.38 -9.24 6.35
C THR A 39 -18.75 -9.34 7.83
N ALA A 40 -17.90 -8.78 8.69
CA ALA A 40 -18.07 -8.81 10.13
C ALA A 40 -19.33 -8.03 10.52
N LYS A 41 -20.06 -8.54 11.53
CA LYS A 41 -21.29 -7.88 12.02
C LYS A 41 -21.00 -6.56 12.74
N SER A 42 -19.80 -6.40 13.27
CA SER A 42 -19.40 -5.23 14.04
C SER A 42 -17.89 -5.00 13.96
N ILE A 43 -17.48 -3.78 14.32
CA ILE A 43 -16.08 -3.40 14.48
C ILE A 43 -15.57 -3.89 15.83
N ASP A 44 -14.39 -4.51 15.84
CA ASP A 44 -13.67 -4.87 17.05
C ASP A 44 -12.89 -3.67 17.57
N PHE A 45 -13.58 -2.79 18.30
CA PHE A 45 -12.96 -1.59 18.90
C PHE A 45 -11.87 -1.92 19.93
N LYS A 46 -11.88 -3.11 20.54
CA LYS A 46 -10.88 -3.50 21.54
C LYS A 46 -9.52 -3.77 20.89
N ARG A 47 -9.53 -4.35 19.68
CA ARG A 47 -8.31 -4.70 18.92
C ARG A 47 -7.93 -3.67 17.86
N SER A 48 -8.60 -2.52 17.86
CA SER A 48 -8.47 -1.46 16.85
C SER A 48 -8.19 -0.11 17.53
N PRO A 49 -6.94 0.17 17.90
CA PRO A 49 -6.55 1.47 18.45
C PRO A 49 -7.01 2.62 17.55
N GLY A 50 -7.52 3.71 18.14
CA GLY A 50 -8.03 4.88 17.41
C GLY A 50 -9.40 4.71 16.73
N ALA A 51 -9.92 3.48 16.56
CA ALA A 51 -11.19 3.25 15.87
C ALA A 51 -12.40 3.91 16.54
N SER A 52 -12.35 4.12 17.87
CA SER A 52 -13.43 4.78 18.60
C SER A 52 -13.72 6.20 18.10
N THR A 53 -12.72 6.91 17.57
CA THR A 53 -12.85 8.26 17.00
C THR A 53 -13.71 8.27 15.72
N TYR A 54 -13.79 7.13 15.03
CA TYR A 54 -14.44 7.01 13.71
C TYR A 54 -15.61 6.02 13.69
N ARG A 55 -16.25 5.77 14.85
CA ARG A 55 -17.31 4.76 15.04
C ARG A 55 -18.35 4.71 13.92
N THR A 56 -18.96 5.84 13.59
CA THR A 56 -20.04 5.90 12.59
C THR A 56 -19.52 5.58 11.19
N ARG A 57 -18.36 6.13 10.82
CA ARG A 57 -17.75 5.89 9.51
C ARG A 57 -17.40 4.42 9.32
N LEU A 58 -16.76 3.80 10.31
CA LEU A 58 -16.38 2.39 10.27
C LEU A 58 -17.58 1.44 10.25
N ARG A 59 -18.65 1.76 10.99
CA ARG A 59 -19.90 0.99 10.93
C ARG A 59 -20.60 1.10 9.58
N ASN A 60 -20.56 2.27 8.94
CA ASN A 60 -21.11 2.45 7.61
C ASN A 60 -20.30 1.68 6.56
N ALA A 61 -18.97 1.69 6.66
CA ALA A 61 -18.10 0.94 5.77
C ALA A 61 -18.37 -0.58 5.79
N LEU A 62 -18.74 -1.16 6.94
CA LEU A 62 -19.16 -2.58 6.99
C LEU A 62 -20.35 -2.90 6.08
N LYS A 63 -21.20 -1.92 5.73
CA LYS A 63 -22.33 -2.15 4.83
C LYS A 63 -21.90 -2.28 3.36
N GLU A 64 -20.71 -1.78 3.02
CA GLU A 64 -20.15 -1.86 1.66
C GLU A 64 -19.64 -3.27 1.33
N GLY A 65 -19.26 -4.03 2.36
CA GLY A 65 -18.65 -5.35 2.21
C GLY A 65 -17.25 -5.31 1.62
N VAL A 66 -16.70 -6.49 1.30
CA VAL A 66 -15.33 -6.63 0.78
C VAL A 66 -15.15 -5.88 -0.53
N ASN A 67 -14.31 -4.84 -0.51
CA ASN A 67 -13.98 -4.01 -1.66
C ASN A 67 -12.48 -3.99 -1.99
N PHE A 68 -11.62 -4.57 -1.13
CA PHE A 68 -10.16 -4.51 -1.24
C PHE A 68 -9.46 -5.82 -0.82
N ALA A 69 -8.39 -6.19 -1.53
CA ALA A 69 -7.45 -7.24 -1.14
C ALA A 69 -8.10 -8.58 -0.71
N GLY A 70 -9.23 -8.92 -1.34
CA GLY A 70 -9.96 -10.18 -1.19
C GLY A 70 -10.76 -10.33 0.10
N ARG A 71 -10.42 -9.58 1.15
CA ARG A 71 -10.95 -9.77 2.51
C ARG A 71 -11.20 -8.45 3.24
N TYR A 72 -10.79 -7.34 2.67
CA TYR A 72 -10.74 -6.08 3.38
C TYR A 72 -11.75 -5.09 2.81
N ILE A 73 -12.10 -4.14 3.65
CA ILE A 73 -12.86 -2.95 3.29
C ILE A 73 -11.92 -1.77 3.46
N LEU A 74 -11.57 -1.12 2.35
CA LEU A 74 -10.90 0.16 2.37
C LEU A 74 -11.98 1.25 2.33
N THR A 75 -11.93 2.16 3.30
CA THR A 75 -12.89 3.27 3.43
C THR A 75 -12.14 4.56 3.75
N GLY A 76 -12.65 5.70 3.30
CA GLY A 76 -11.99 7.00 3.44
C GLY A 76 -12.95 8.13 3.81
N TRP A 77 -12.40 9.21 4.35
CA TRP A 77 -13.11 10.45 4.69
C TRP A 77 -12.15 11.65 4.64
N GLY A 78 -12.69 12.86 4.48
CA GLY A 78 -11.89 14.08 4.52
C GLY A 78 -11.27 14.33 5.92
N CYS A 79 -10.04 14.85 5.93
CA CYS A 79 -9.31 15.22 7.16
C CYS A 79 -9.23 16.74 7.39
N GLY A 80 -9.65 17.52 6.40
CA GLY A 80 -9.51 18.98 6.33
C GLY A 80 -9.45 19.41 4.86
N THR A 81 -9.06 20.65 4.60
CA THR A 81 -8.93 21.17 3.24
C THR A 81 -7.85 20.41 2.46
N GLY A 82 -8.23 19.74 1.37
CA GLY A 82 -7.31 19.05 0.45
C GLY A 82 -6.67 17.76 0.98
N CYS A 83 -7.22 17.18 2.05
CA CYS A 83 -6.66 16.00 2.71
C CYS A 83 -7.71 14.89 2.95
N SER A 84 -7.27 13.62 2.89
CA SER A 84 -8.08 12.45 3.24
C SER A 84 -7.40 11.53 4.28
N HIS A 85 -8.22 10.95 5.14
CA HIS A 85 -7.88 9.81 6.00
C HIS A 85 -8.58 8.56 5.49
N SER A 86 -7.88 7.42 5.50
CA SER A 86 -8.48 6.14 5.15
C SER A 86 -8.14 5.04 6.15
N ALA A 87 -9.01 4.04 6.26
CA ALA A 87 -8.80 2.88 7.12
C ALA A 87 -9.05 1.59 6.35
N VAL A 88 -8.38 0.52 6.78
CA VAL A 88 -8.57 -0.82 6.26
C VAL A 88 -9.24 -1.68 7.34
N ILE A 89 -10.42 -2.22 7.05
CA ILE A 89 -11.15 -3.12 7.94
C ILE A 89 -10.94 -4.55 7.45
N ASP A 90 -10.51 -5.44 8.33
CA ASP A 90 -10.55 -6.87 8.07
C ASP A 90 -12.00 -7.36 8.16
N ALA A 91 -12.58 -7.75 7.02
CA ALA A 91 -14.00 -8.09 6.94
C ALA A 91 -14.33 -9.43 7.61
N ARG A 92 -13.36 -10.26 8.02
CA ARG A 92 -13.64 -11.45 8.84
C ARG A 92 -13.79 -11.11 10.31
N THR A 93 -12.95 -10.21 10.80
CA THR A 93 -12.77 -9.98 12.25
C THR A 93 -13.34 -8.66 12.74
N GLY A 94 -13.58 -7.69 11.84
CA GLY A 94 -13.95 -6.32 12.21
C GLY A 94 -12.79 -5.51 12.77
N ARG A 95 -11.55 -6.02 12.72
CA ARG A 95 -10.35 -5.29 13.15
C ARG A 95 -10.02 -4.20 12.15
N VAL A 96 -9.67 -3.02 12.64
CA VAL A 96 -9.36 -1.84 11.82
C VAL A 96 -7.87 -1.53 11.91
N TYR A 97 -7.31 -1.18 10.76
CA TYR A 97 -5.93 -0.73 10.60
C TYR A 97 -5.93 0.71 10.09
N PHE A 98 -5.06 1.52 10.67
CA PHE A 98 -4.76 2.90 10.26
C PHE A 98 -3.28 2.98 9.87
N PRO A 99 -2.89 2.50 8.67
CA PRO A 99 -1.53 2.68 8.18
C PRO A 99 -1.21 4.17 8.08
N ASP A 100 -0.01 4.57 8.47
CA ASP A 100 0.41 5.97 8.42
C ASP A 100 0.24 6.52 7.00
N GLU A 101 0.53 5.74 5.95
CA GLU A 101 0.40 6.17 4.56
C GLU A 101 -1.03 6.56 4.16
N LEU A 102 -2.05 6.15 4.94
CA LEU A 102 -3.45 6.47 4.74
C LEU A 102 -3.95 7.60 5.65
N MET A 103 -3.13 8.07 6.59
CA MET A 103 -3.45 9.16 7.49
C MET A 103 -2.87 10.44 6.90
N GLY A 104 -3.73 11.34 6.43
CA GLY A 104 -3.28 12.67 6.01
C GLY A 104 -2.95 12.79 4.53
N VAL A 105 -3.43 11.88 3.67
CA VAL A 105 -3.09 11.88 2.24
C VAL A 105 -3.57 13.18 1.62
N SER A 106 -2.62 14.02 1.21
CA SER A 106 -2.86 15.29 0.56
C SER A 106 -2.73 15.17 -0.95
N VAL A 107 -3.56 15.91 -1.68
CA VAL A 107 -3.45 16.05 -3.12
C VAL A 107 -3.21 17.52 -3.44
N TRP A 108 -2.09 17.83 -4.08
CA TRP A 108 -1.86 19.19 -4.56
C TRP A 108 -2.67 19.41 -5.84
N PHE A 109 -3.63 20.33 -5.80
CA PHE A 109 -4.44 20.70 -6.95
C PHE A 109 -3.63 21.59 -7.90
N GLY A 110 -2.73 20.99 -8.68
CA GLY A 110 -2.24 21.58 -9.92
C GLY A 110 -3.27 21.33 -11.03
N GLU A 111 -3.37 22.27 -11.98
CA GLU A 111 -4.41 22.41 -13.01
C GLU A 111 -4.57 21.22 -14.00
N SER A 112 -3.90 20.08 -13.77
CA SER A 112 -3.87 18.94 -14.69
C SER A 112 -4.30 17.59 -14.11
N ASP A 113 -4.66 17.46 -12.82
CA ASP A 113 -4.84 16.14 -12.18
C ASP A 113 -6.23 15.87 -11.57
N TYR A 114 -7.26 16.67 -11.92
CA TYR A 114 -8.63 16.47 -11.44
C TYR A 114 -9.26 15.11 -11.80
N ASP A 115 -8.73 14.41 -12.81
CA ASP A 115 -9.24 13.10 -13.26
C ASP A 115 -8.63 11.90 -12.49
N ASN A 116 -7.60 12.12 -11.67
CA ASN A 116 -6.95 11.04 -10.94
C ASN A 116 -7.59 10.84 -9.57
N GLU A 117 -8.40 9.77 -9.44
CA GLU A 117 -8.87 9.28 -8.13
C GLU A 117 -7.69 9.11 -7.15
N THR A 118 -7.74 9.74 -5.97
CA THR A 118 -6.68 9.67 -4.94
C THR A 118 -6.29 8.23 -4.62
N TYR A 119 -7.26 7.31 -4.61
CA TYR A 119 -7.05 5.90 -4.34
C TYR A 119 -7.59 5.04 -5.49
N LYS A 120 -6.75 4.17 -6.04
CA LYS A 120 -7.19 3.13 -6.99
C LYS A 120 -6.94 1.76 -6.40
N PHE A 121 -8.00 0.97 -6.29
CA PHE A 121 -7.96 -0.36 -5.68
C PHE A 121 -9.04 -1.27 -6.29
N ARG A 122 -8.92 -2.58 -6.04
CA ARG A 122 -9.90 -3.57 -6.48
C ARG A 122 -10.10 -4.65 -5.43
N LYS A 123 -11.33 -5.19 -5.35
CA LYS A 123 -11.65 -6.28 -4.43
C LYS A 123 -10.79 -7.53 -4.64
N ASN A 124 -10.39 -7.82 -5.87
CA ASN A 124 -9.61 -9.01 -6.22
C ASN A 124 -8.10 -8.74 -6.30
N SER A 125 -7.61 -7.63 -5.74
CA SER A 125 -6.19 -7.27 -5.79
C SER A 125 -5.68 -6.71 -4.46
N ARG A 126 -4.46 -7.10 -4.09
CA ARG A 126 -3.71 -6.55 -2.95
C ARG A 126 -3.03 -5.21 -3.27
N LEU A 127 -3.00 -4.81 -4.54
CA LEU A 127 -2.43 -3.53 -4.97
C LEU A 127 -3.36 -2.36 -4.59
N LEU A 128 -2.79 -1.38 -3.91
CA LEU A 128 -3.36 -0.05 -3.68
C LEU A 128 -2.47 0.97 -4.38
N ILE A 129 -3.07 1.85 -5.16
CA ILE A 129 -2.39 2.98 -5.80
C ILE A 129 -2.87 4.26 -5.11
N ILE A 130 -1.93 5.09 -4.69
CA ILE A 130 -2.21 6.40 -4.09
C ILE A 130 -1.61 7.47 -5.01
N HIS A 131 -2.45 8.41 -5.44
CA HIS A 131 -2.03 9.63 -6.12
C HIS A 131 -2.06 10.77 -5.11
N GLY A 132 -0.93 11.45 -4.91
CA GLY A 132 -0.79 12.48 -3.88
C GLY A 132 0.48 12.34 -3.05
N THR A 133 0.44 12.88 -1.84
CA THR A 133 1.48 12.74 -0.82
C THR A 133 0.91 11.92 0.34
N PRO A 134 1.29 10.63 0.48
CA PRO A 134 0.78 9.78 1.54
C PRO A 134 1.42 10.12 2.89
N GLY A 135 0.69 9.86 3.95
CA GLY A 135 1.17 10.08 5.31
C GLY A 135 0.83 11.43 5.91
N PRO A 136 1.01 11.54 7.23
CA PRO A 136 0.59 12.73 7.95
C PRO A 136 1.53 13.88 7.59
N ASP A 137 0.93 15.03 7.30
CA ASP A 137 1.65 16.30 7.19
C ASP A 137 1.85 16.87 8.61
N ILE A 138 2.82 16.30 9.32
CA ILE A 138 3.21 16.71 10.67
C ILE A 138 4.69 17.01 10.72
N GLU A 139 5.05 17.96 11.59
CA GLU A 139 6.44 18.30 11.91
C GLU A 139 7.19 17.03 12.32
N ASN A 140 8.30 16.73 11.63
CA ASN A 140 9.15 15.53 11.78
C ASN A 140 8.65 14.23 11.14
N ALA A 141 7.55 14.21 10.39
CA ALA A 141 7.25 13.06 9.53
C ALA A 141 8.27 12.93 8.39
N PRO A 142 8.58 11.71 7.92
CA PRO A 142 9.36 11.53 6.70
C PRO A 142 8.70 12.29 5.54
N GLN A 143 9.37 13.29 5.01
CA GLN A 143 8.83 14.09 3.91
C GLN A 143 8.67 13.21 2.67
N ARG A 144 7.43 12.86 2.36
CA ARG A 144 7.09 12.15 1.12
C ARG A 144 6.86 13.18 0.03
N LYS A 145 7.31 12.86 -1.19
CA LYS A 145 7.11 13.73 -2.35
C LYS A 145 5.74 13.47 -2.98
N GLN A 146 5.15 14.49 -3.58
CA GLN A 146 3.95 14.35 -4.38
C GLN A 146 4.24 13.42 -5.60
N GLY A 147 3.34 12.47 -5.85
CA GLY A 147 3.46 11.53 -6.95
C GLY A 147 2.50 10.35 -6.87
N THR A 148 2.81 9.29 -7.60
CA THR A 148 2.06 8.03 -7.58
C THR A 148 2.81 6.95 -6.80
N TYR A 149 2.18 6.44 -5.75
CA TYR A 149 2.69 5.37 -4.90
C TYR A 149 1.92 4.08 -5.14
N TYR A 150 2.66 2.99 -5.30
CA TYR A 150 2.12 1.65 -5.47
C TYR A 150 2.44 0.82 -4.24
N TYR A 151 1.42 0.42 -3.49
CA TYR A 151 1.55 -0.39 -2.28
C TYR A 151 0.93 -1.77 -2.47
N GLU A 152 1.59 -2.80 -1.97
CA GLU A 152 0.95 -4.11 -1.77
C GLU A 152 0.48 -4.22 -0.31
N TRP A 153 -0.81 -4.48 -0.11
CA TRP A 153 -1.35 -4.86 1.19
C TRP A 153 -0.99 -6.30 1.50
N ARG A 154 -0.10 -6.52 2.48
CA ARG A 154 0.36 -7.86 2.86
C ARG A 154 0.67 -7.89 4.34
N ALA A 155 0.25 -8.95 5.03
CA ALA A 155 0.42 -9.08 6.48
C ALA A 155 -0.12 -7.87 7.27
N ASN A 156 -1.29 -7.38 6.87
CA ASN A 156 -2.00 -6.25 7.50
C ASN A 156 -1.23 -4.92 7.50
N ARG A 157 -0.34 -4.71 6.53
CA ARG A 157 0.41 -3.47 6.34
C ARG A 157 0.55 -3.14 4.85
N LEU A 158 0.75 -1.87 4.55
CA LEU A 158 1.14 -1.41 3.22
C LEU A 158 2.65 -1.62 3.05
N ARG A 159 3.04 -2.17 1.90
CA ARG A 159 4.44 -2.31 1.50
C ARG A 159 4.65 -1.57 0.19
N LEU A 160 5.50 -0.55 0.20
CA LEU A 160 5.85 0.19 -1.01
C LEU A 160 6.49 -0.74 -2.04
N ILE A 161 5.97 -0.72 -3.25
CA ILE A 161 6.46 -1.46 -4.42
C ILE A 161 7.19 -0.51 -5.36
N LYS A 162 6.58 0.65 -5.64
CA LYS A 162 7.09 1.64 -6.57
C LYS A 162 6.59 3.03 -6.18
N PHE A 163 7.43 4.02 -6.40
CA PHE A 163 7.06 5.43 -6.36
C PHE A 163 7.41 6.05 -7.72
N VAL A 164 6.53 6.92 -8.22
CA VAL A 164 6.74 7.72 -9.45
C VAL A 164 6.47 9.17 -9.07
N PRO A 165 7.47 10.05 -9.02
CA PRO A 165 7.26 11.45 -8.67
C PRO A 165 6.46 12.18 -9.76
N ASP A 166 5.63 13.15 -9.35
CA ASP A 166 4.95 14.04 -10.29
C ASP A 166 5.96 15.02 -10.89
N LYS A 167 5.92 15.19 -12.21
CA LYS A 167 6.86 16.04 -12.97
C LYS A 167 6.79 17.53 -12.60
N SER A 168 5.68 17.95 -12.00
CA SER A 168 5.39 19.34 -11.60
C SER A 168 5.91 19.70 -10.20
N THR A 169 6.50 18.76 -9.45
CA THR A 169 7.09 19.08 -8.15
C THR A 169 8.41 19.84 -8.33
N PRO A 170 8.53 21.10 -7.87
CA PRO A 170 9.81 21.77 -7.80
C PRO A 170 10.74 20.94 -6.90
N ASN A 171 12.01 20.86 -7.24
CA ASN A 171 13.03 20.42 -6.29
C ASN A 171 13.05 21.46 -5.16
N VAL A 172 12.40 21.14 -4.03
CA VAL A 172 12.59 21.87 -2.78
C VAL A 172 13.80 21.29 -2.08
#